data_AF-A0A9D6YYR0-F1
#
_entry.id   AF-A0A9D6YYR0-F1
#
_cell.length_a   1.000
_cell.length_b   1.000
_cell.length_c   1.000
_cell.angle_alpha   90.00
_cell.angle_beta   90.00
_cell.angle_gamma   90.00
#
_symmetry.space_group_name_H-M   'P 1'
#
loop_
_entity.id
_entity.type
_entity.pdbx_description
1 polymer ?
#
loop_
_entity_poly.entity_id
_entity_poly.type
_entity_poly.pdbx_seq_one_letter_code
_entity_poly.pdbx_strand_id
1 'polypeptide(L)'
;MGNVGLLFTFLLLMGTLWLGMTRINMRLENNWPLIYDIALVVYLNTWDLILNPYVVYVAVVCALLIRFEFLNERIVFFVKVVEIIALTHIGWCLLSTLLKLF
;
A
#
# COMPACT_ATOMS: atom_id res chain seq x y z
N MET A 1 3.42 -21.41 -2.26
CA MET A 1 2.30 -20.58 -2.78
C MET A 1 1.84 -21.20 -4.09
N GLY A 2 0.53 -21.38 -4.30
CA GLY A 2 0.02 -21.80 -5.62
C GLY A 2 0.09 -20.65 -6.64
N ASN A 3 -0.09 -20.96 -7.93
CA ASN A 3 -0.06 -19.98 -9.05
C ASN A 3 -0.95 -18.75 -8.79
N VAL A 4 -2.05 -18.92 -8.06
CA VAL A 4 -2.96 -17.85 -7.67
C VAL A 4 -2.29 -16.84 -6.73
N GLY A 5 -1.52 -17.30 -5.74
CA GLY A 5 -0.82 -16.42 -4.80
C GLY A 5 0.22 -15.55 -5.50
N LEU A 6 0.97 -16.11 -6.45
CA LEU A 6 1.92 -15.36 -7.27
C LEU A 6 1.25 -14.23 -8.08
N LEU A 7 0.11 -14.53 -8.71
CA LEU A 7 -0.65 -13.53 -9.46
C LEU A 7 -1.12 -12.40 -8.56
N PHE A 8 -1.60 -12.71 -7.35
CA PHE A 8 -1.99 -11.69 -6.38
C PHE A 8 -0.80 -10.85 -5.91
N THR A 9 0.36 -11.46 -5.60
CA THR A 9 1.57 -10.72 -5.23
C THR A 9 2.01 -9.77 -6.34
N PHE A 10 1.95 -10.23 -7.60
CA PHE A 10 2.32 -9.43 -8.76
C PHE A 10 1.34 -8.27 -8.99
N LEU A 11 0.02 -8.52 -8.93
CA LEU A 11 -1.01 -7.49 -9.04
C LEU A 11 -0.88 -6.44 -7.94
N LEU A 12 -0.63 -6.85 -6.70
CA LEU A 12 -0.43 -5.91 -5.59
C LEU A 12 0.83 -5.09 -5.79
N LEU A 13 1.94 -5.69 -6.25
CA LEU A 13 3.16 -4.96 -6.54
C LEU A 13 2.95 -3.90 -7.63
N MET A 14 2.25 -4.25 -8.71
CA MET A 14 1.86 -3.29 -9.74
C MET A 14 0.96 -2.19 -9.16
N GLY A 15 0.02 -2.55 -8.29
CA GLY A 15 -0.82 -1.60 -7.56
C GLY A 15 -0.03 -0.65 -6.65
N THR A 16 1.00 -1.15 -5.95
CA THR A 16 1.87 -0.32 -5.09
C THR A 16 2.65 0.69 -5.91
N LEU A 17 3.22 0.25 -7.04
CA LEU A 17 3.99 1.10 -7.95
C LEU A 17 3.08 2.15 -8.60
N TRP A 18 1.91 1.72 -9.09
CA TRP A 18 0.92 2.62 -9.68
C TRP A 18 0.46 3.69 -8.69
N LEU A 19 0.10 3.31 -7.46
CA LEU A 19 -0.26 4.27 -6.43
C LEU A 19 0.89 5.19 -6.04
N GLY A 20 2.10 4.65 -5.86
CA GLY A 20 3.30 5.46 -5.60
C GLY A 20 3.52 6.53 -6.68
N MET A 21 3.37 6.17 -7.96
CA MET A 21 3.52 7.10 -9.09
C MET A 21 2.37 8.13 -9.16
N THR A 22 1.14 7.64 -9.00
CA THR A 22 -0.07 8.47 -9.17
C THR A 22 -0.36 9.37 -7.98
N ARG A 23 0.18 9.08 -6.78
CA ARG A 23 0.04 9.95 -5.60
C ARG A 23 0.62 11.35 -5.76
N ILE A 24 1.59 11.53 -6.66
CA ILE A 24 2.17 12.84 -6.93
C ILE A 24 1.20 13.73 -7.74
N ASN A 25 0.30 13.12 -8.54
CA ASN A 25 -0.57 13.83 -9.48
C ASN A 25 -2.08 13.67 -9.21
N MET A 26 -2.51 12.76 -8.33
CA MET A 26 -3.93 12.54 -8.05
C MET A 26 -4.49 13.53 -7.01
N ARG A 27 -5.67 14.08 -7.31
CA ARG A 27 -6.49 14.86 -6.37
C ARG A 27 -6.89 14.01 -5.16
N LEU A 28 -6.96 14.66 -4.00
CA LEU A 28 -7.29 14.09 -2.68
C LEU A 28 -8.66 13.35 -2.63
N GLU A 29 -9.54 13.61 -3.59
CA GLU A 29 -10.88 12.98 -3.67
C GLU A 29 -10.88 11.55 -4.21
N ASN A 30 -9.74 11.04 -4.70
CA ASN A 30 -9.71 9.77 -5.40
C ASN A 30 -9.68 8.58 -4.42
N ASN A 31 -10.69 7.69 -4.48
CA ASN A 31 -10.85 6.56 -3.56
C ASN A 31 -9.96 5.34 -3.85
N TRP A 32 -9.11 5.40 -4.88
CA TRP A 32 -8.25 4.28 -5.30
C TRP A 32 -7.23 3.80 -4.25
N PRO A 33 -6.60 4.67 -3.44
CA PRO A 33 -5.70 4.23 -2.37
C PRO A 33 -6.43 3.31 -1.39
N LEU A 34 -7.68 3.63 -1.08
CA LEU A 34 -8.50 2.89 -0.11
C LEU A 34 -8.89 1.50 -0.63
N ILE A 35 -9.20 1.39 -1.93
CA ILE A 35 -9.47 0.11 -2.58
C ILE A 35 -8.23 -0.79 -2.53
N TYR A 36 -7.05 -0.21 -2.78
CA TYR A 36 -5.79 -0.93 -2.69
C TYR A 36 -5.46 -1.38 -1.27
N ASP A 37 -5.65 -0.50 -0.28
CA ASP A 37 -5.44 -0.83 1.13
C ASP A 37 -6.34 -1.97 1.60
N ILE A 38 -7.61 -2.00 1.16
CA ILE A 38 -8.52 -3.14 1.41
C ILE A 38 -7.98 -4.42 0.78
N ALA A 39 -7.51 -4.36 -0.48
CA ALA A 39 -6.93 -5.52 -1.15
C ALA A 39 -5.66 -6.03 -0.42
N LEU A 40 -4.87 -5.11 0.13
CA LEU A 40 -3.67 -5.40 0.94
C LEU A 40 -4.03 -6.10 2.25
N VAL A 41 -5.08 -5.64 2.94
CA VAL A 41 -5.58 -6.27 4.17
C VAL A 41 -6.13 -7.67 3.90
N VAL A 42 -6.85 -7.86 2.79
CA VAL A 42 -7.32 -9.19 2.36
C VAL A 42 -6.14 -10.11 2.06
N TYR A 43 -5.13 -9.61 1.34
CA TYR A 43 -3.91 -10.39 1.06
C TYR A 43 -3.19 -10.80 2.35
N LEU A 44 -3.09 -9.89 3.32
CA LEU A 44 -2.48 -10.18 4.60
C LEU A 44 -3.20 -11.29 5.37
N ASN A 45 -4.54 -11.32 5.34
CA ASN A 45 -5.33 -12.38 5.97
C ASN A 45 -5.29 -13.70 5.20
N THR A 46 -4.96 -13.68 3.90
CA THR A 46 -4.96 -14.87 3.04
C THR A 46 -3.59 -15.57 3.05
N TRP A 47 -2.51 -14.80 3.19
CA TRP A 47 -1.14 -15.32 3.22
C TRP A 47 -0.37 -14.78 4.42
N ASP A 48 -0.50 -15.51 5.54
CA ASP A 48 0.25 -15.24 6.77
C ASP A 48 1.76 -15.18 6.53
N LEU A 49 2.44 -14.30 7.26
CA LEU A 49 3.90 -14.11 7.33
C LEU A 49 4.62 -13.48 6.12
N ILE A 50 3.93 -13.11 5.03
CA ILE A 50 4.59 -12.43 3.91
C ILE A 50 4.81 -10.94 4.20
N LEU A 51 3.82 -10.28 4.80
CA LEU A 51 3.83 -8.84 5.08
C LEU A 51 3.72 -8.57 6.56
N ASN A 52 4.42 -7.55 7.03
CA ASN A 52 4.28 -7.09 8.42
C ASN A 52 2.94 -6.36 8.59
N PRO A 53 1.99 -6.89 9.40
CA PRO A 53 0.66 -6.29 9.56
C PRO A 53 0.71 -4.86 10.08
N TYR A 54 1.66 -4.54 10.95
CA TYR A 54 1.80 -3.19 11.48
C TYR A 54 2.07 -2.17 10.36
N VAL A 55 2.90 -2.51 9.37
CA VAL A 55 3.22 -1.61 8.25
C VAL A 55 2.01 -1.40 7.34
N VAL A 56 1.24 -2.46 7.10
CA VAL A 56 0.01 -2.39 6.30
C VAL A 56 -1.04 -1.53 6.99
N TYR A 57 -1.27 -1.72 8.29
CA TYR A 57 -2.21 -0.89 9.04
C TYR A 57 -1.80 0.58 9.10
N VAL A 58 -0.50 0.87 9.25
CA VAL A 58 0.01 2.25 9.20
C VAL A 58 -0.26 2.88 7.83
N ALA A 59 -0.09 2.15 6.74
CA ALA A 59 -0.41 2.63 5.40
C ALA A 59 -1.91 2.96 5.26
N VAL A 60 -2.79 2.04 5.69
CA VAL A 60 -4.25 2.22 5.65
C VAL A 60 -4.69 3.42 6.48
N VAL A 61 -4.16 3.57 7.70
CA VAL A 61 -4.50 4.70 8.59
C VAL A 61 -4.01 6.01 7.99
N CYS A 62 -2.80 6.05 7.42
CA CYS A 62 -2.28 7.25 6.76
C CYS A 62 -3.12 7.64 5.53
N ALA A 63 -3.54 6.66 4.72
CA ALA A 63 -4.42 6.88 3.57
C ALA A 63 -5.79 7.45 3.98
N LEU A 64 -6.36 6.94 5.07
CA LEU A 64 -7.58 7.47 5.65
C LEU A 64 -7.38 8.90 6.18
N LEU A 65 -6.30 9.16 6.91
CA LEU A 65 -6.01 10.49 7.47
C LEU A 65 -5.85 11.55 6.38
N ILE A 66 -5.20 11.24 5.26
CA ILE A 66 -5.05 12.17 4.13
C ILE A 66 -6.41 12.48 3.47
N ARG A 67 -7.35 11.54 3.48
CA ARG A 67 -8.68 11.71 2.90
C ARG A 67 -9.56 12.66 3.72
N PHE A 68 -9.34 12.72 5.03
CA PHE A 68 -10.01 13.67 5.90
C PHE A 68 -9.28 15.02 5.81
N GLU A 69 -9.74 15.93 4.92
CA GLU A 69 -9.25 17.31 4.73
C GLU A 69 -9.22 18.19 6.02
N PHE A 70 -9.51 17.61 7.18
CA PHE A 70 -9.47 18.23 8.50
C PHE A 70 -8.05 18.54 9.01
N LEU A 71 -7.00 18.20 8.27
CA LEU A 71 -5.59 18.38 8.64
C LEU A 71 -4.95 19.57 7.91
N ASN A 72 -4.24 20.41 8.68
CA ASN A 72 -3.43 21.52 8.15
C ASN A 72 -2.44 21.00 7.08
N GLU A 73 -2.18 21.78 6.02
CA GLU A 73 -1.38 21.39 4.84
C GLU A 73 -0.01 20.78 5.22
N ARG A 74 0.63 21.30 6.27
CA ARG A 74 1.92 20.77 6.77
C ARG A 74 1.81 19.36 7.34
N ILE A 75 0.71 19.03 8.00
CA ILE A 75 0.50 17.70 8.58
C ILE A 75 0.14 16.71 7.45
N VAL A 76 -0.67 17.14 6.48
CA VAL A 76 -0.96 16.32 5.28
C VAL A 76 0.32 15.96 4.53
N PHE A 77 1.26 16.91 4.39
CA PHE A 77 2.57 16.61 3.80
C PHE A 77 3.34 15.55 4.60
N PHE A 78 3.39 15.66 5.93
CA PHE A 78 4.07 14.67 6.77
C PHE A 78 3.44 13.27 6.65
N VAL A 79 2.10 13.19 6.70
CA VAL A 79 1.38 11.92 6.54
C VAL A 79 1.64 11.33 5.15
N LYS A 80 1.66 12.15 4.09
CA LYS A 80 2.02 11.68 2.73
C LYS A 80 3.41 11.07 2.68
N VAL A 81 4.40 11.68 3.33
CA VAL A 81 5.77 11.14 3.39
C VAL A 81 5.78 9.78 4.10
N VAL A 82 5.13 9.67 5.26
CA VAL A 82 5.03 8.40 6.01
C VAL A 82 4.32 7.33 5.19
N GLU A 83 3.24 7.69 4.50
CA GLU A 83 2.46 6.80 3.66
C GLU A 83 3.25 6.32 2.42
N ILE A 84 4.11 7.16 1.84
CA ILE A 84 5.02 6.78 0.74
C ILE A 84 6.07 5.80 1.25
N ILE A 85 6.68 6.07 2.41
CA ILE A 85 7.67 5.16 3.01
C ILE A 85 7.04 3.79 3.28
N ALA A 86 5.81 3.76 3.81
CA ALA A 86 5.08 2.52 4.05
C ALA A 86 4.80 1.76 2.73
N LEU A 87 4.34 2.46 1.68
CA LEU A 87 4.16 1.86 0.35
C LEU A 87 5.46 1.31 -0.22
N THR A 88 6.58 2.03 -0.10
CA THR A 88 7.89 1.56 -0.58
C THR A 88 8.32 0.30 0.16
N HIS A 89 8.13 0.24 1.48
CA HIS A 89 8.45 -0.95 2.27
C HIS A 89 7.57 -2.15 1.88
N ILE A 90 6.27 -1.94 1.65
CA ILE A 90 5.36 -2.98 1.16
C ILE A 90 5.78 -3.47 -0.22
N GLY A 91 6.08 -2.55 -1.15
CA GLY A 91 6.54 -2.89 -2.50
C GLY A 91 7.84 -3.68 -2.48
N TRP A 92 8.81 -3.29 -1.63
CA TRP A 92 10.05 -4.03 -1.43
C TRP A 92 9.82 -5.44 -0.89
N CYS A 93 8.90 -5.58 0.07
CA CYS A 93 8.55 -6.85 0.66
C CYS A 93 7.90 -7.80 -0.37
N LEU A 94 6.95 -7.28 -1.16
CA LEU A 94 6.32 -8.01 -2.27
C LEU A 94 7.35 -8.42 -3.34
N LEU A 95 8.27 -7.53 -3.70
CA LEU A 95 9.34 -7.80 -4.66
C LEU A 95 10.29 -8.89 -4.15
N SER A 96 10.69 -8.81 -2.88
CA SER A 96 11.55 -9.82 -2.25
C SER A 96 10.87 -11.20 -2.19
N THR A 97 9.54 -11.22 -2.05
CA THR A 97 8.75 -12.46 -2.04
C THR A 97 8.70 -13.08 -3.41
N LEU A 98 8.50 -12.27 -4.46
CA LEU A 98 8.57 -12.72 -5.85
C LEU A 98 9.95 -13.26 -6.22
N LEU A 99 11.02 -12.56 -5.82
CA LEU A 99 12.40 -12.98 -6.08
C LEU A 99 12.79 -14.27 -5.37
N LYS A 100 12.27 -14.54 -4.17
CA LYS A 100 12.50 -15.82 -3.46
C LYS A 100 11.76 -17.00 -4.08
N LEU A 101 10.76 -16.72 -4.91
CA LEU A 101 9.90 -17.73 -5.54
C LEU A 101 10.39 -18.14 -6.94
N PHE A 102 11.32 -17.38 -7.52
CA PHE A 102 11.97 -17.63 -8.80
C PHE A 102 13.34 -18.30 -8.57
#